data_AF-A0A812XQF0-F1
#
_entry.id   AF-A0A812XQF0-F1
#
_cell.length_a   1.000
_cell.length_b   1.000
_cell.length_c   1.000
_cell.angle_alpha   90.00
_cell.angle_beta   90.00
_cell.angle_gamma   90.00
#
_symmetry.space_group_name_H-M   'P 1'
#
loop_
_entity.id
_entity.type
_entity.pdbx_description
1 polymer ?
#
loop_
_entity_poly.entity_id
_entity_poly.type
_entity_poly.pdbx_seq_one_letter_code
_entity_poly.pdbx_strand_id
1 'polypeptide(L)'
;MRSPLATSLEVLDLSGNNLSFLAAIPPACHTLVVVENMQPLHVAAGELAKALRRQVVLDMRETILHNDSMKDVEMLLSSHDISRTVDRTNFRTDKGYACFDLDRSTTTLEITPAKLMPEKWCSCLPGWHGTGINCSECSENTFSTNMSSPSCTACPANSTSPKRSKSVHECKCQRGSVRQVDSNTWICGCPPGRALLEDSCVSCEAPRFPQDEGRLSFPNFVAGYAGPLCMACSETYFEAGRMCIECSEGGFPRWLIKAGVCLMLGVLLCACAAAVAYFVDHWSPGHRAEQLLQYLEETILGEGVLGNMRKKLLKNEIPLLIQMCQLWVVVAAFASAVSLAQDETAGSGLWELPYMETLQLTVENIQELLDLQCYFGGARVRLAIGLLAPMLPLLLLFCCLGLEFFNAGAGVNAALKILTLFFIGGASKCFSLQSCQRFDAGQALVTRHDGRAEFYLPHPFFSSGLIRSHSVVAVFWPCAICYSILIPCFLIYLYLRQHKLLHIKRAPLQVNNGNKDECSFYVAMEEPACVLAPLSRSFFRFSGMSGSGILPRASLCRRCCLLPALLFAV
;
A
#
# COMPACT_ATOMS: atom_id res chain seq x y z
N MET A 1 19.32 -70.91 -21.55
CA MET A 1 17.97 -71.22 -22.04
C MET A 1 16.97 -70.50 -21.14
N ARG A 2 16.14 -69.59 -21.67
CA ARG A 2 15.09 -68.92 -20.87
C ARG A 2 13.96 -69.93 -20.65
N SER A 3 13.53 -70.09 -19.41
CA SER A 3 12.41 -70.97 -19.06
C SER A 3 11.14 -70.49 -19.78
N PRO A 4 10.35 -71.37 -20.43
CA PRO A 4 9.09 -71.01 -21.06
C PRO A 4 8.06 -70.44 -20.06
N LEU A 5 8.22 -70.73 -18.77
CA LEU A 5 7.39 -70.13 -17.71
C LEU A 5 7.59 -68.61 -17.61
N ALA A 6 8.80 -68.10 -17.89
CA ALA A 6 9.11 -66.68 -17.77
C ALA A 6 8.45 -65.83 -18.86
N THR A 7 7.97 -66.45 -19.94
CA THR A 7 7.28 -65.78 -21.06
C THR A 7 5.76 -65.76 -20.94
N SER A 8 5.17 -66.56 -20.03
CA SER A 8 3.71 -66.70 -19.91
C SER A 8 3.15 -66.12 -18.61
N LEU A 9 4.00 -65.63 -17.71
CA LEU A 9 3.58 -65.13 -16.42
C LEU A 9 3.09 -63.68 -16.53
N GLU A 10 1.79 -63.51 -16.70
CA GLU A 10 1.15 -62.18 -16.79
C GLU A 10 0.94 -61.54 -15.40
N VAL A 11 0.60 -62.35 -14.40
CA VAL A 11 0.34 -61.90 -13.02
C VAL A 11 1.27 -62.65 -12.08
N LEU A 12 2.00 -61.90 -11.25
CA LEU A 12 2.84 -62.42 -10.18
C LEU A 12 2.34 -61.86 -8.85
N ASP A 13 1.63 -62.69 -8.09
CA ASP A 13 1.17 -62.34 -6.75
C ASP A 13 2.13 -62.94 -5.70
N LEU A 14 2.72 -62.06 -4.92
CA LEU A 14 3.66 -62.33 -3.84
C LEU A 14 3.16 -61.75 -2.51
N SER A 15 1.86 -61.47 -2.40
CA SER A 15 1.27 -60.89 -1.18
C SER A 15 1.45 -61.78 0.04
N GLY A 16 1.59 -61.17 1.22
CA GLY A 16 1.75 -61.87 2.50
C GLY A 16 3.06 -62.66 2.67
N ASN A 17 3.99 -62.54 1.72
CA ASN A 17 5.32 -63.13 1.85
C ASN A 17 6.26 -62.22 2.67
N ASN A 18 7.45 -62.73 2.95
CA ASN A 18 8.48 -62.01 3.71
C ASN A 18 9.72 -61.79 2.83
N LEU A 19 9.51 -61.09 1.73
CA LEU A 19 10.52 -60.80 0.73
C LEU A 19 11.43 -59.67 1.21
N SER A 20 12.73 -59.96 1.31
CA SER A 20 13.75 -58.97 1.62
C SER A 20 14.35 -58.33 0.38
N PHE A 21 14.33 -59.02 -0.77
CA PHE A 21 14.99 -58.57 -1.99
C PHE A 21 14.24 -58.98 -3.25
N LEU A 22 14.11 -58.03 -4.19
CA LEU A 22 13.57 -58.25 -5.52
C LEU A 22 14.61 -57.83 -6.55
N ALA A 23 15.30 -58.82 -7.12
CA ALA A 23 16.43 -58.61 -8.02
C ALA A 23 16.03 -57.98 -9.36
N ALA A 24 14.88 -58.39 -9.91
CA ALA A 24 14.37 -57.95 -11.20
C ALA A 24 12.88 -58.23 -11.29
N ILE A 25 12.16 -57.38 -12.02
CA ILE A 25 10.75 -57.62 -12.36
C ILE A 25 10.72 -58.34 -13.72
N PRO A 26 10.11 -59.54 -13.82
CA PRO A 26 10.08 -60.30 -15.07
C PRO A 26 9.51 -59.45 -16.22
N PRO A 27 10.14 -59.46 -17.41
CA PRO A 27 9.74 -58.56 -18.50
C PRO A 27 8.35 -58.86 -19.09
N ALA A 28 7.80 -60.06 -18.88
CA ALA A 28 6.46 -60.44 -19.31
C ALA A 28 5.37 -60.18 -18.24
N CYS A 29 5.78 -59.76 -17.02
CA CYS A 29 4.85 -59.50 -15.93
C CYS A 29 4.09 -58.19 -16.19
N HIS A 30 2.76 -58.26 -16.21
CA HIS A 30 1.87 -57.11 -16.37
C HIS A 30 1.33 -56.62 -15.04
N THR A 31 1.17 -57.52 -14.06
CA THR A 31 0.72 -57.18 -12.70
C THR A 31 1.61 -57.86 -11.68
N LEU A 32 2.23 -57.07 -10.82
CA LEU A 32 3.01 -57.55 -9.68
C LEU A 32 2.33 -57.07 -8.40
N VAL A 33 1.85 -58.01 -7.60
CA VAL A 33 1.20 -57.75 -6.32
C VAL A 33 2.15 -58.17 -5.21
N VAL A 34 2.57 -57.22 -4.38
CA VAL A 34 3.42 -57.43 -3.20
C VAL A 34 2.77 -56.68 -2.05
N VAL A 35 1.57 -57.12 -1.67
CA VAL A 35 0.79 -56.50 -0.60
C VAL A 35 1.17 -57.14 0.75
N GLU A 36 1.16 -56.35 1.83
CA GLU A 36 1.42 -56.82 3.20
C GLU A 36 2.80 -57.49 3.42
N ASN A 37 3.83 -57.06 2.69
CA ASN A 37 5.19 -57.56 2.91
C ASN A 37 5.81 -56.90 4.15
N MET A 38 5.94 -57.67 5.23
CA MET A 38 6.35 -57.17 6.55
C MET A 38 7.85 -56.83 6.66
N GLN A 39 8.70 -57.47 5.85
CA GLN A 39 10.13 -57.10 5.78
C GLN A 39 10.35 -55.89 4.85
N PRO A 40 11.36 -55.05 5.13
CA PRO A 40 11.77 -54.01 4.20
C PRO A 40 12.20 -54.63 2.87
N LEU A 41 11.40 -54.40 1.82
CA LEU A 41 11.66 -54.92 0.49
C LEU A 41 12.72 -54.07 -0.21
N HIS A 42 13.86 -54.67 -0.53
CA HIS A 42 14.88 -54.04 -1.36
C HIS A 42 14.66 -54.40 -2.83
N VAL A 43 14.10 -53.47 -3.60
CA VAL A 43 14.01 -53.54 -5.06
C VAL A 43 15.33 -53.07 -5.67
N ALA A 44 15.89 -53.84 -6.60
CA ALA A 44 17.12 -53.47 -7.29
C ALA A 44 17.00 -52.12 -8.01
N ALA A 45 18.08 -51.34 -7.98
CA ALA A 45 18.08 -49.96 -8.45
C ALA A 45 17.58 -49.82 -9.90
N GLY A 46 16.58 -48.96 -10.09
CA GLY A 46 15.97 -48.65 -11.38
C GLY A 46 14.99 -49.71 -11.91
N GLU A 47 14.82 -50.86 -11.25
CA GLU A 47 13.81 -51.85 -11.67
C GLU A 47 12.38 -51.31 -11.50
N LEU A 48 12.14 -50.51 -10.45
CA LEU A 48 10.85 -49.85 -10.25
C LEU A 48 10.52 -48.89 -11.41
N ALA A 49 11.50 -48.07 -11.81
CA ALA A 49 11.37 -47.15 -12.94
C ALA A 49 11.15 -47.89 -14.27
N LYS A 50 11.85 -49.01 -14.49
CA LYS A 50 11.66 -49.85 -15.68
C LYS A 50 10.26 -50.46 -15.72
N ALA A 51 9.73 -50.91 -14.59
CA ALA A 51 8.39 -51.48 -14.50
C ALA A 51 7.30 -50.43 -14.78
N LEU A 52 7.42 -49.23 -14.21
CA LEU A 52 6.50 -48.12 -14.50
C LEU A 52 6.50 -47.71 -15.97
N ARG A 53 7.67 -47.62 -16.62
CA ARG A 53 7.77 -47.32 -18.07
C ARG A 53 7.16 -48.40 -18.95
N ARG A 54 7.12 -49.65 -18.46
CA ARG A 54 6.45 -50.77 -19.12
C ARG A 54 4.95 -50.85 -18.79
N GLN A 55 4.42 -49.90 -18.01
CA GLN A 55 3.03 -49.88 -17.56
C GLN A 55 2.64 -51.13 -16.76
N VAL A 56 3.59 -51.72 -16.01
CA VAL A 56 3.29 -52.82 -15.10
C VAL A 56 2.47 -52.27 -13.94
N VAL A 57 1.35 -52.91 -13.62
CA VAL A 57 0.56 -52.60 -12.42
C VAL A 57 1.30 -53.13 -11.21
N LEU A 58 1.71 -52.22 -10.34
CA LEU A 58 2.51 -52.54 -9.16
C LEU A 58 1.66 -52.25 -7.93
N ASP A 59 1.17 -53.28 -7.27
CA ASP A 59 0.45 -53.11 -6.00
C ASP A 59 1.39 -53.47 -4.84
N MET A 60 1.84 -52.43 -4.14
CA MET A 60 2.73 -52.51 -2.99
C MET A 60 2.08 -51.89 -1.75
N ARG A 61 0.76 -51.99 -1.61
CA ARG A 61 0.04 -51.54 -0.41
C ARG A 61 0.49 -52.31 0.83
N GLU A 62 0.58 -51.60 1.95
CA GLU A 62 1.07 -52.11 3.24
C GLU A 62 2.49 -52.71 3.24
N THR A 63 3.25 -52.52 2.16
CA THR A 63 4.64 -52.97 2.06
C THR A 63 5.62 -51.88 2.49
N ILE A 64 6.61 -52.28 3.29
CA ILE A 64 7.70 -51.39 3.71
C ILE A 64 8.83 -51.53 2.68
N LEU A 65 9.25 -50.42 2.07
CA LEU A 65 10.42 -50.42 1.19
C LEU A 65 11.70 -50.22 2.00
N HIS A 66 12.80 -50.83 1.55
CA HIS A 66 14.12 -50.53 2.08
C HIS A 66 14.53 -49.08 1.73
N ASN A 67 15.35 -48.45 2.58
CA ASN A 67 15.79 -47.06 2.42
C ASN A 67 16.45 -46.80 1.05
N ASP A 68 17.17 -47.77 0.49
CA ASP A 68 17.78 -47.62 -0.84
C ASP A 68 16.73 -47.63 -1.96
N SER A 69 15.68 -48.43 -1.85
CA SER A 69 14.57 -48.40 -2.80
C SER A 69 13.72 -47.14 -2.65
N MET A 70 13.69 -46.51 -1.48
CA MET A 70 13.06 -45.19 -1.30
C MET A 70 13.75 -44.10 -2.12
N LYS A 71 15.07 -44.18 -2.33
CA LYS A 71 15.79 -43.22 -3.20
C LYS A 71 15.33 -43.30 -4.65
N ASP A 72 15.02 -44.50 -5.13
CA ASP A 72 14.46 -44.69 -6.48
C ASP A 72 13.06 -44.06 -6.60
N VAL A 73 12.23 -44.20 -5.57
CA VAL A 73 10.92 -43.56 -5.52
C VAL A 73 11.04 -42.03 -5.49
N GLU A 74 11.99 -41.51 -4.73
CA GLU A 74 12.30 -40.08 -4.72
C GLU A 74 12.78 -39.57 -6.08
N MET A 75 13.58 -40.38 -6.78
CA MET A 75 14.01 -40.09 -8.15
C MET A 75 12.83 -40.05 -9.11
N LEU A 76 11.88 -40.99 -8.99
CA LEU A 76 10.66 -41.06 -9.80
C LEU A 76 9.71 -39.86 -9.55
N LEU A 77 9.62 -39.41 -8.30
CA LEU A 77 8.89 -38.17 -7.98
C LEU A 77 9.56 -36.95 -8.62
N SER A 78 10.89 -36.90 -8.57
CA SER A 78 11.67 -35.78 -9.11
C SER A 78 11.61 -35.72 -10.64
N SER A 79 11.56 -36.88 -11.31
CA SER A 79 11.40 -36.98 -12.76
C SER A 79 9.96 -36.73 -13.25
N HIS A 80 8.99 -36.58 -12.34
CA HIS A 80 7.56 -36.49 -12.65
C HIS A 80 6.99 -37.76 -13.32
N ASP A 81 7.68 -38.91 -13.17
CA ASP A 81 7.15 -40.21 -13.62
C ASP A 81 6.00 -40.69 -12.73
N ILE A 82 5.97 -40.20 -11.48
CA ILE A 82 4.85 -40.34 -10.56
C ILE A 82 4.51 -38.96 -9.96
N SER A 83 3.21 -38.67 -9.83
CA SER A 83 2.72 -37.44 -9.23
C SER A 83 1.89 -37.74 -7.99
N ARG A 84 2.01 -36.85 -6.99
CA ARG A 84 1.13 -36.85 -5.82
C ARG A 84 -0.22 -36.26 -6.22
N THR A 85 -1.29 -36.72 -5.57
CA THR A 85 -2.59 -36.06 -5.65
C THR A 85 -2.49 -34.61 -5.15
N VAL A 86 -3.30 -33.72 -5.72
CA VAL A 86 -3.36 -32.30 -5.31
C VAL A 86 -3.82 -32.18 -3.86
N ASP A 87 -4.82 -32.98 -3.50
CA ASP A 87 -5.38 -33.03 -2.16
C ASP A 87 -4.95 -34.30 -1.43
N ARG A 88 -4.97 -34.23 -0.10
CA ARG A 88 -4.79 -35.42 0.75
C ARG A 88 -6.06 -36.25 0.70
N THR A 89 -5.95 -37.53 0.37
CA THR A 89 -7.11 -38.43 0.22
C THR A 89 -7.15 -39.49 1.34
N ASN A 90 -6.02 -39.80 1.96
CA ASN A 90 -5.93 -40.82 3.00
C ASN A 90 -5.90 -40.16 4.39
N PHE A 91 -7.06 -40.10 5.05
CA PHE A 91 -7.23 -39.52 6.39
C PHE A 91 -7.25 -40.62 7.46
N ARG A 92 -6.33 -40.54 8.41
CA ARG A 92 -6.29 -41.41 9.60
C ARG A 92 -6.60 -40.57 10.82
N THR A 93 -7.88 -40.29 11.02
CA THR A 93 -8.36 -39.47 12.14
C THR A 93 -8.08 -40.14 13.48
N ASP A 94 -7.97 -41.46 13.56
CA ASP A 94 -7.53 -42.20 14.76
C ASP A 94 -6.11 -41.83 15.20
N LYS A 95 -5.23 -41.59 14.23
CA LYS A 95 -3.80 -41.29 14.45
C LYS A 95 -3.43 -39.83 14.20
N GLY A 96 -4.38 -39.00 13.79
CA GLY A 96 -4.18 -37.56 13.65
C GLY A 96 -3.37 -37.11 12.45
N TYR A 97 -3.29 -37.90 11.38
CA TYR A 97 -2.58 -37.49 10.16
C TYR A 97 -3.41 -37.69 8.90
N ALA A 98 -2.99 -37.01 7.84
CA ALA A 98 -3.47 -37.26 6.49
C ALA A 98 -2.28 -37.28 5.51
N CYS A 99 -2.38 -38.12 4.49
CA CYS A 99 -1.34 -38.28 3.49
C CYS A 99 -1.85 -37.96 2.08
N PHE A 100 -0.94 -37.47 1.24
CA PHE A 100 -1.13 -37.46 -0.21
C PHE A 100 -1.10 -38.90 -0.74
N ASP A 101 -1.91 -39.17 -1.76
CA ASP A 101 -1.87 -40.44 -2.48
C ASP A 101 -1.16 -40.23 -3.82
N LEU A 102 -0.92 -41.32 -4.55
CA LEU A 102 -0.47 -41.22 -5.93
C LEU A 102 -1.65 -40.92 -6.85
N ASP A 103 -1.41 -40.07 -7.85
CA ASP A 103 -2.38 -39.81 -8.90
C ASP A 103 -2.52 -41.05 -9.80
N ARG A 104 -3.60 -41.80 -9.60
CA ARG A 104 -3.90 -43.02 -10.38
C ARG A 104 -4.05 -42.77 -11.87
N SER A 105 -4.22 -41.52 -12.30
CA SER A 105 -4.28 -41.19 -13.73
C SER A 105 -2.90 -41.19 -14.39
N THR A 106 -1.83 -40.98 -13.62
CA THR A 106 -0.46 -40.87 -14.14
C THR A 106 0.35 -42.14 -13.91
N THR A 107 -0.01 -42.96 -12.91
CA THR A 107 0.80 -44.12 -12.53
C THR A 107 -0.02 -45.37 -12.25
N THR A 108 0.59 -46.52 -12.57
CA THR A 108 0.08 -47.87 -12.29
C THR A 108 0.58 -48.41 -10.96
N LEU A 109 1.24 -47.58 -10.15
CA LEU A 109 1.77 -47.91 -8.83
C LEU A 109 0.74 -47.61 -7.73
N GLU A 110 0.31 -48.64 -7.01
CA GLU A 110 -0.49 -48.52 -5.80
C GLU A 110 0.40 -48.78 -4.58
N ILE A 111 0.39 -47.85 -3.61
CA ILE A 111 1.21 -47.92 -2.39
C ILE A 111 0.43 -47.39 -1.20
N THR A 112 0.86 -47.72 0.01
CA THR A 112 0.39 -47.03 1.23
C THR A 112 1.33 -45.85 1.54
N PRO A 113 0.90 -44.58 1.40
CA PRO A 113 1.77 -43.41 1.61
C PRO A 113 2.46 -43.37 2.97
N ALA A 114 1.77 -43.82 4.02
CA ALA A 114 2.27 -43.87 5.39
C ALA A 114 3.46 -44.82 5.59
N LYS A 115 3.64 -45.81 4.70
CA LYS A 115 4.75 -46.78 4.74
C LYS A 115 5.91 -46.41 3.82
N LEU A 116 5.61 -45.63 2.77
CA LEU A 116 6.59 -45.28 1.75
C LEU A 116 7.50 -44.12 2.19
N MET A 117 6.93 -42.96 2.48
CA MET A 117 7.68 -41.74 2.82
C MET A 117 6.87 -40.89 3.80
N PRO A 118 6.66 -41.38 5.05
CA PRO A 118 5.74 -40.77 5.98
C PRO A 118 6.03 -39.28 6.22
N GLU A 119 7.29 -38.88 6.34
CA GLU A 119 7.68 -37.49 6.62
C GLU A 119 7.37 -36.49 5.50
N LYS A 120 7.45 -36.91 4.23
CA LYS A 120 7.26 -36.01 3.07
C LYS A 120 5.84 -36.02 2.52
N TRP A 121 5.10 -37.09 2.77
CA TRP A 121 3.78 -37.31 2.18
C TRP A 121 2.64 -37.18 3.17
N CYS A 122 2.93 -37.32 4.46
CA CYS A 122 1.93 -37.20 5.51
C CYS A 122 2.15 -35.94 6.33
N SER A 123 1.06 -35.43 6.87
CA SER A 123 1.05 -34.27 7.76
C SER A 123 0.08 -34.50 8.89
N CYS A 124 0.43 -34.02 10.08
CA CYS A 124 -0.51 -33.99 11.19
C CYS A 124 -1.71 -33.09 10.88
N LEU A 125 -2.89 -33.52 11.29
CA LEU A 125 -4.16 -32.81 11.18
C LEU A 125 -4.24 -31.68 12.22
N PRO A 126 -5.12 -30.68 12.03
CA PRO A 126 -5.42 -29.71 13.08
C PRO A 126 -5.83 -30.39 14.39
N GLY A 127 -5.38 -29.82 15.51
CA GLY A 127 -5.48 -30.42 16.85
C GLY A 127 -4.39 -31.44 17.18
N TRP A 128 -3.48 -31.69 16.26
CA TRP A 128 -2.30 -32.55 16.43
C TRP A 128 -1.03 -31.77 16.08
N HIS A 129 0.10 -32.25 16.58
CA HIS A 129 1.42 -31.72 16.26
C HIS A 129 2.42 -32.85 16.00
N GLY A 130 3.51 -32.55 15.29
CA GLY A 130 4.54 -33.52 14.92
C GLY A 130 4.85 -33.53 13.43
N THR A 131 5.56 -34.57 12.98
CA THR A 131 6.01 -34.73 11.59
C THR A 131 5.59 -36.08 11.01
N GLY A 132 5.17 -36.06 9.73
CA GLY A 132 4.77 -37.27 9.01
C GLY A 132 3.57 -37.98 9.62
N ILE A 133 3.82 -39.20 10.12
CA ILE A 133 2.83 -40.06 10.79
C ILE A 133 2.97 -40.07 12.32
N ASN A 134 4.03 -39.45 12.87
CA ASN A 134 4.33 -39.40 14.29
C ASN A 134 3.63 -38.18 14.91
N CYS A 135 2.30 -38.21 14.89
CA CYS A 135 1.47 -37.13 15.38
C CYS A 135 1.02 -37.40 16.82
N SER A 136 1.13 -36.39 17.67
CA SER A 136 0.61 -36.39 19.04
C SER A 136 -0.53 -35.38 19.17
N GLU A 137 -1.55 -35.74 19.94
CA GLU A 137 -2.67 -34.84 20.23
C GLU A 137 -2.19 -33.64 21.05
N CYS A 138 -2.70 -32.46 20.73
CA CYS A 138 -2.49 -31.29 21.58
C CYS A 138 -3.07 -31.53 22.98
N SER A 139 -2.27 -31.25 24.01
CA SER A 139 -2.72 -31.32 25.41
C SER A 139 -3.76 -30.25 25.72
N GLU A 140 -4.40 -30.35 26.87
CA GLU A 140 -5.32 -29.31 27.37
C GLU A 140 -4.62 -27.95 27.41
N ASN A 141 -5.40 -26.89 27.19
CA ASN A 141 -4.93 -25.50 27.12
C ASN A 141 -3.97 -25.20 25.96
N THR A 142 -3.91 -26.06 24.94
CA THR A 142 -3.17 -25.83 23.70
C THR A 142 -4.05 -26.13 22.48
N PHE A 143 -3.69 -25.58 21.32
CA PHE A 143 -4.38 -25.79 20.06
C PHE A 143 -3.39 -25.87 18.88
N SER A 144 -3.83 -26.41 17.74
CA SER A 144 -3.05 -26.44 16.50
C SER A 144 -3.99 -26.23 15.31
N THR A 145 -3.87 -25.10 14.62
CA THR A 145 -4.71 -24.74 13.47
C THR A 145 -4.20 -25.30 12.15
N ASN A 146 -2.88 -25.34 12.01
CA ASN A 146 -2.22 -25.64 10.74
C ASN A 146 -1.86 -27.12 10.65
N MET A 147 -1.94 -27.67 9.44
CA MET A 147 -1.41 -29.02 9.17
C MET A 147 0.11 -29.02 9.32
N SER A 148 0.66 -30.10 9.88
CA SER A 148 2.10 -30.23 10.21
C SER A 148 2.64 -29.14 11.13
N SER A 149 1.85 -28.65 12.10
CA SER A 149 2.42 -27.80 13.15
C SER A 149 3.47 -28.60 13.95
N PRO A 150 4.71 -28.10 14.12
CA PRO A 150 5.74 -28.82 14.86
C PRO A 150 5.39 -28.92 16.36
N SER A 151 4.65 -27.94 16.89
CA SER A 151 4.19 -27.89 18.27
C SER A 151 2.78 -27.31 18.36
N CYS A 152 2.09 -27.55 19.48
CA CYS A 152 0.82 -26.90 19.78
C CYS A 152 1.06 -25.52 20.37
N THR A 153 0.24 -24.56 19.96
CA THR A 153 0.25 -23.20 20.47
C THR A 153 -0.55 -23.15 21.77
N ALA A 154 -0.01 -22.49 22.80
CA ALA A 154 -0.75 -22.28 24.03
C ALA A 154 -1.96 -21.40 23.80
N CYS A 155 -3.08 -21.72 24.45
CA CYS A 155 -4.22 -20.82 24.49
C CYS A 155 -3.85 -19.49 25.18
N PRO A 156 -4.51 -18.38 24.82
CA PRO A 156 -4.31 -17.09 25.46
C PRO A 156 -4.45 -17.16 26.99
N ALA A 157 -3.77 -16.27 27.71
CA ALA A 157 -3.91 -16.16 29.15
C ALA A 157 -5.41 -16.03 29.54
N ASN A 158 -5.79 -16.69 30.63
CA ASN A 158 -7.18 -16.80 31.11
C ASN A 158 -8.14 -17.51 30.14
N SER A 159 -7.65 -18.44 29.33
CA SER A 159 -8.50 -19.39 28.61
C SER A 159 -8.09 -20.83 28.85
N THR A 160 -9.03 -21.74 28.61
CA THR A 160 -8.83 -23.18 28.69
C THR A 160 -9.37 -23.85 27.43
N SER A 161 -8.73 -24.93 26.99
CA SER A 161 -9.19 -25.69 25.83
C SER A 161 -9.16 -27.19 26.14
N PRO A 162 -10.10 -27.97 25.57
CA PRO A 162 -10.01 -29.43 25.66
C PRO A 162 -8.79 -29.93 24.88
N LYS A 163 -8.38 -31.18 25.15
CA LYS A 163 -7.39 -31.87 24.31
C LYS A 163 -7.83 -31.84 22.84
N ARG A 164 -6.85 -31.86 21.93
CA ARG A 164 -7.08 -31.96 20.49
C ARG A 164 -7.78 -30.74 19.87
N SER A 165 -7.60 -29.57 20.47
CA SER A 165 -8.25 -28.35 20.00
C SER A 165 -7.70 -27.90 18.64
N LYS A 166 -8.59 -27.72 17.66
CA LYS A 166 -8.21 -27.46 16.25
C LYS A 166 -8.09 -25.98 15.91
N SER A 167 -8.53 -25.11 16.81
CA SER A 167 -8.58 -23.68 16.57
C SER A 167 -8.41 -22.90 17.86
N VAL A 168 -7.89 -21.69 17.75
CA VAL A 168 -7.83 -20.71 18.84
C VAL A 168 -9.22 -20.36 19.38
N HIS A 169 -10.27 -20.49 18.56
CA HIS A 169 -11.67 -20.28 18.98
C HIS A 169 -12.22 -21.41 19.86
N GLU A 170 -11.55 -22.56 19.93
CA GLU A 170 -11.88 -23.63 20.88
C GLU A 170 -11.29 -23.36 22.28
N CYS A 171 -10.39 -22.38 22.40
CA CYS A 171 -9.97 -21.84 23.69
C CYS A 171 -11.12 -21.02 24.29
N LYS A 172 -11.73 -21.53 25.37
CA LYS A 172 -12.76 -20.83 26.12
C LYS A 172 -12.13 -19.90 27.12
N CYS A 173 -12.25 -18.59 26.88
CA CYS A 173 -11.88 -17.58 27.87
C CYS A 173 -12.74 -17.75 29.14
N GLN A 174 -12.11 -17.64 30.30
CA GLN A 174 -12.83 -17.56 31.58
C GLN A 174 -13.78 -16.35 31.58
N ARG A 175 -13.40 -15.28 30.87
CA ARG A 175 -14.16 -14.03 30.73
C ARG A 175 -14.07 -13.51 29.30
N GLY A 176 -15.21 -13.08 28.74
CA GLY A 176 -15.26 -12.52 27.39
C GLY A 176 -15.05 -13.56 26.29
N SER A 177 -14.42 -13.13 25.20
CA SER A 177 -14.17 -13.93 23.99
C SER A 177 -12.72 -13.77 23.52
N VAL A 178 -12.20 -14.78 22.84
CA VAL A 178 -10.86 -14.71 22.24
C VAL A 178 -10.87 -13.69 21.11
N ARG A 179 -9.89 -12.77 21.14
CA ARG A 179 -9.68 -11.75 20.11
C ARG A 179 -8.23 -11.69 19.68
N GLN A 180 -8.04 -11.33 18.43
CA GLN A 180 -6.72 -11.08 17.85
C GLN A 180 -6.36 -9.61 18.09
N VAL A 181 -5.22 -9.36 18.75
CA VAL A 181 -4.67 -8.01 18.95
C VAL A 181 -3.69 -7.68 17.83
N ASP A 182 -2.82 -8.63 17.51
CA ASP A 182 -1.83 -8.55 16.45
C ASP A 182 -1.89 -9.81 15.57
N SER A 183 -1.18 -9.81 14.45
CA SER A 183 -1.15 -10.93 13.49
C SER A 183 -0.90 -12.32 14.11
N ASN A 184 -0.25 -12.40 15.27
CA ASN A 184 0.02 -13.65 15.97
C ASN A 184 -0.33 -13.65 17.48
N THR A 185 -0.89 -12.55 18.00
CA THR A 185 -1.19 -12.41 19.43
C THR A 185 -2.69 -12.47 19.65
N TRP A 186 -3.12 -13.50 20.38
CA TRP A 186 -4.50 -13.66 20.82
C TRP A 186 -4.60 -13.31 22.30
N ILE A 187 -5.67 -12.62 22.68
CA ILE A 187 -5.99 -12.32 24.09
C ILE A 187 -7.45 -12.68 24.38
N CYS A 188 -7.74 -12.94 25.64
CA CYS A 188 -9.11 -12.94 26.14
C CYS A 188 -9.54 -11.51 26.45
N GLY A 189 -10.60 -11.03 25.79
CA GLY A 189 -11.11 -9.68 25.98
C GLY A 189 -12.60 -9.57 25.74
N CYS A 190 -13.17 -8.44 26.09
CA CYS A 190 -14.57 -8.16 25.80
C CYS A 190 -14.78 -7.88 24.30
N PRO A 191 -15.98 -8.18 23.73
CA PRO A 191 -16.36 -7.84 22.36
C PRO A 191 -16.32 -6.31 22.13
N PRO A 192 -16.33 -5.83 20.86
CA PRO A 192 -16.16 -4.42 20.59
C PRO A 192 -17.36 -3.65 21.13
N GLY A 193 -17.11 -2.43 21.64
CA GLY A 193 -18.10 -1.66 22.37
C GLY A 193 -18.44 -2.21 23.76
N ARG A 194 -17.64 -3.12 24.34
CA ARG A 194 -17.76 -3.55 25.74
C ARG A 194 -16.43 -3.47 26.47
N ALA A 195 -16.46 -3.00 27.72
CA ALA A 195 -15.30 -2.96 28.62
C ALA A 195 -15.41 -4.07 29.67
N LEU A 196 -14.26 -4.55 30.15
CA LEU A 196 -14.21 -5.45 31.28
C LEU A 196 -14.41 -4.62 32.56
N LEU A 197 -15.53 -4.81 33.24
CA LEU A 197 -15.79 -4.23 34.57
C LEU A 197 -15.96 -5.38 35.56
N GLU A 198 -15.02 -5.45 36.51
CA GLU A 198 -14.87 -6.55 37.47
C GLU A 198 -14.75 -7.91 36.76
N ASP A 199 -15.86 -8.65 36.66
CA ASP A 199 -15.91 -10.01 36.11
C ASP A 199 -16.87 -10.13 34.92
N SER A 200 -17.42 -9.01 34.42
CA SER A 200 -18.39 -9.01 33.34
C SER A 200 -18.02 -8.01 32.23
N CYS A 201 -18.40 -8.35 31.00
CA CYS A 201 -18.26 -7.42 29.88
C CYS A 201 -19.46 -6.49 29.82
N VAL A 202 -19.28 -5.24 30.26
CA VAL A 202 -20.31 -4.19 30.27
C VAL A 202 -20.28 -3.40 28.97
N SER A 203 -21.44 -2.97 28.48
CA SER A 203 -21.52 -2.17 27.25
C SER A 203 -20.97 -0.77 27.46
N CYS A 204 -20.05 -0.34 26.60
CA CYS A 204 -19.57 1.04 26.48
C CYS A 204 -20.60 1.90 25.74
N GLU A 205 -21.90 1.70 25.98
CA GLU A 205 -22.92 2.58 25.41
C GLU A 205 -22.71 3.94 26.03
N ALA A 206 -22.45 4.97 25.20
CA ALA A 206 -22.41 6.34 25.67
C ALA A 206 -23.69 6.59 26.48
N PRO A 207 -23.60 7.17 27.69
CA PRO A 207 -24.78 7.46 28.46
C PRO A 207 -25.73 8.23 27.55
N ARG A 208 -26.90 7.66 27.27
CA ARG A 208 -27.98 8.40 26.63
C ARG A 208 -28.37 9.44 27.66
N PHE A 209 -27.77 10.63 27.59
CA PHE A 209 -28.19 11.76 28.40
C PHE A 209 -29.69 11.91 28.16
N PRO A 210 -30.54 11.71 29.19
CA PRO A 210 -31.89 12.22 29.13
C PRO A 210 -31.74 13.72 28.83
N GLN A 211 -32.45 14.21 27.83
CA GLN A 211 -32.40 15.61 27.40
C GLN A 211 -32.94 16.59 28.46
N ASP A 212 -33.17 16.15 29.70
CA ASP A 212 -33.79 16.96 30.74
C ASP A 212 -32.73 17.63 31.64
N GLU A 213 -32.87 18.94 31.66
CA GLU A 213 -32.13 19.95 32.37
C GLU A 213 -31.84 19.56 33.83
N GLY A 214 -30.55 19.41 34.16
CA GLY A 214 -30.15 19.27 35.55
C GLY A 214 -28.66 18.99 35.68
N ARG A 215 -27.89 20.02 36.07
CA ARG A 215 -26.48 19.95 36.46
C ARG A 215 -26.21 18.71 37.33
N LEU A 216 -25.67 17.66 36.73
CA LEU A 216 -25.03 16.57 37.45
C LEU A 216 -23.54 16.60 37.10
N SER A 217 -22.77 17.05 38.08
CA SER A 217 -21.32 16.96 38.10
C SER A 217 -20.90 15.49 38.14
N PHE A 218 -20.42 14.97 37.02
CA PHE A 218 -19.77 13.67 36.96
C PHE A 218 -18.32 13.81 37.46
N PRO A 219 -17.88 12.99 38.44
CA PRO A 219 -16.50 13.00 38.89
C PRO A 219 -15.62 12.20 37.92
N ASN A 220 -14.46 12.75 37.59
CA ASN A 220 -13.31 12.12 36.90
C ASN A 220 -13.29 12.13 35.37
N PHE A 221 -13.61 13.26 34.73
CA PHE A 221 -13.00 13.56 33.43
C PHE A 221 -11.58 14.09 33.66
N VAL A 222 -10.61 13.62 32.87
CA VAL A 222 -9.27 14.23 32.81
C VAL A 222 -9.47 15.69 32.41
N ALA A 223 -9.10 16.62 33.30
CA ALA A 223 -9.33 18.03 33.11
C ALA A 223 -8.72 18.49 31.77
N GLY A 224 -9.52 19.18 30.95
CA GLY A 224 -9.06 19.79 29.72
C GLY A 224 -9.53 19.17 28.41
N TYR A 225 -10.11 17.96 28.40
CA TYR A 225 -10.66 17.34 27.17
C TYR A 225 -12.19 17.52 27.06
N ALA A 226 -12.67 17.74 25.83
CA ALA A 226 -14.06 18.01 25.47
C ALA A 226 -14.45 17.36 24.13
N GLY A 227 -15.76 17.33 23.87
CA GLY A 227 -16.36 16.81 22.64
C GLY A 227 -16.78 15.33 22.72
N PRO A 228 -17.56 14.85 21.74
CA PRO A 228 -18.19 13.52 21.77
C PRO A 228 -17.19 12.35 21.73
N LEU A 229 -15.95 12.62 21.30
CA LEU A 229 -14.85 11.65 21.25
C LEU A 229 -13.72 11.97 22.23
N CYS A 230 -13.89 12.99 23.09
CA CYS A 230 -12.87 13.45 24.04
C CYS A 230 -11.49 13.78 23.43
N MET A 231 -11.42 14.13 22.14
CA MET A 231 -10.17 14.44 21.44
C MET A 231 -9.86 15.94 21.34
N ALA A 232 -10.82 16.82 21.66
CA ALA A 232 -10.61 18.26 21.54
C ALA A 232 -10.31 18.85 22.91
N CYS A 233 -9.33 19.75 23.02
CA CYS A 233 -9.19 20.54 24.23
C CYS A 233 -10.42 21.43 24.45
N SER A 234 -10.84 21.53 25.71
CA SER A 234 -11.93 22.42 26.17
C SER A 234 -11.52 23.89 26.00
N GLU A 235 -12.49 24.82 26.09
CA GLU A 235 -12.27 26.23 25.71
C GLU A 235 -11.16 26.95 26.51
N THR A 236 -10.79 26.44 27.68
CA THR A 236 -9.73 26.98 28.54
C THR A 236 -8.37 26.28 28.38
N TYR A 237 -8.25 25.33 27.45
CA TYR A 237 -7.04 24.55 27.23
C TYR A 237 -6.60 24.58 25.76
N PHE A 238 -5.30 24.54 25.51
CA PHE A 238 -4.72 24.42 24.17
C PHE A 238 -3.94 23.11 24.06
N GLU A 239 -3.80 22.62 22.83
CA GLU A 239 -3.07 21.38 22.57
C GLU A 239 -1.57 21.67 22.47
N ALA A 240 -0.77 20.99 23.29
CA ALA A 240 0.68 20.99 23.21
C ALA A 240 1.20 19.58 23.43
N GLY A 241 1.81 19.00 22.38
CA GLY A 241 2.42 17.66 22.48
C GLY A 241 1.44 16.56 22.91
N ARG A 242 0.23 16.51 22.31
CA ARG A 242 -0.88 15.59 22.63
C ARG A 242 -1.55 15.76 24.00
N MET A 243 -1.15 16.76 24.77
CA MET A 243 -1.76 17.09 26.05
C MET A 243 -2.54 18.41 25.93
N CYS A 244 -3.68 18.50 26.62
CA CYS A 244 -4.39 19.76 26.79
C CYS A 244 -3.78 20.52 27.98
N ILE A 245 -3.12 21.65 27.71
CA ILE A 245 -2.52 22.52 28.73
C ILE A 245 -3.47 23.70 28.97
N GLU A 246 -3.68 24.06 30.24
CA GLU A 246 -4.53 25.19 30.61
C GLU A 246 -3.90 26.50 30.12
N CYS A 247 -4.72 27.37 29.53
CA CYS A 247 -4.31 28.70 29.10
C CYS A 247 -4.00 29.56 30.34
N SER A 248 -2.76 29.51 30.83
CA SER A 248 -2.34 30.34 31.97
C SER A 248 -2.44 31.84 31.61
N GLU A 249 -2.90 32.67 32.55
CA GLU A 249 -3.19 34.10 32.34
C GLU A 249 -1.96 34.97 31.97
N GLY A 250 -0.78 34.38 31.74
CA GLY A 250 0.47 35.05 31.42
C GLY A 250 0.65 35.52 29.96
N GLY A 251 -0.42 35.59 29.16
CA GLY A 251 -0.36 35.99 27.75
C GLY A 251 -0.05 37.48 27.54
N PHE A 252 0.54 37.82 26.39
CA PHE A 252 0.80 39.20 25.98
C PHE A 252 -0.46 40.08 26.12
N PRO A 253 -0.31 41.35 26.54
CA PRO A 253 -1.45 42.21 26.78
C PRO A 253 -2.23 42.45 25.48
N ARG A 254 -3.56 42.46 25.60
CA ARG A 254 -4.53 42.51 24.48
C ARG A 254 -4.24 43.55 23.39
N TRP A 255 -3.66 44.67 23.79
CA TRP A 255 -3.32 45.78 22.90
C TRP A 255 -2.12 45.47 21.99
N LEU A 256 -1.17 44.66 22.46
CA LEU A 256 0.06 44.33 21.72
C LEU A 256 -0.25 43.45 20.50
N ILE A 257 -1.16 42.48 20.65
CA ILE A 257 -1.60 41.60 19.56
C ILE A 257 -2.41 42.41 18.53
N LYS A 258 -3.31 43.29 18.99
CA LYS A 258 -4.05 44.19 18.09
C LYS A 258 -3.09 45.12 17.32
N ALA A 259 -2.07 45.66 17.99
CA ALA A 259 -1.05 46.47 17.37
C ALA A 259 -0.25 45.65 16.34
N GLY A 260 0.14 44.42 16.67
CA GLY A 260 0.85 43.51 15.76
C GLY A 260 0.04 43.14 14.51
N VAL A 261 -1.23 42.78 14.66
CA VAL A 261 -2.11 42.47 13.53
C VAL A 261 -2.37 43.70 12.66
N CYS A 262 -2.63 44.87 13.26
CA CYS A 262 -2.78 46.13 12.53
C CYS A 262 -1.49 46.51 11.79
N LEU A 263 -0.32 46.31 12.40
CA LEU A 263 0.97 46.59 11.76
C LEU A 263 1.23 45.63 10.60
N MET A 264 0.96 44.34 10.74
CA MET A 264 1.08 43.36 9.66
C MET A 264 0.13 43.65 8.49
N LEU A 265 -1.14 43.95 8.76
CA LEU A 265 -2.10 44.36 7.73
C LEU A 265 -1.68 45.67 7.06
N GLY A 266 -1.18 46.63 7.85
CA GLY A 266 -0.64 47.89 7.34
C GLY A 266 0.55 47.66 6.41
N VAL A 267 1.51 46.82 6.80
CA VAL A 267 2.67 46.46 5.96
C VAL A 267 2.22 45.76 4.69
N LEU A 268 1.27 44.83 4.76
CA LEU A 268 0.73 44.15 3.59
C LEU A 268 0.04 45.14 2.62
N LEU A 269 -0.81 46.02 3.15
CA LEU A 269 -1.48 47.05 2.36
C LEU A 269 -0.49 48.05 1.76
N CYS A 270 0.53 48.47 2.52
CA CYS A 270 1.60 49.33 2.02
C CYS A 270 2.44 48.63 0.94
N ALA A 271 2.74 47.34 1.09
CA ALA A 271 3.46 46.56 0.09
C ALA A 271 2.61 46.39 -1.20
N CYS A 272 1.31 46.12 -1.06
CA CYS A 272 0.39 46.09 -2.20
C CYS A 272 0.27 47.46 -2.87
N ALA A 273 0.12 48.54 -2.10
CA ALA A 273 0.04 49.90 -2.62
C ALA A 273 1.35 50.34 -3.29
N ALA A 274 2.51 50.00 -2.71
CA ALA A 274 3.83 50.26 -3.29
C ALA A 274 4.04 49.44 -4.57
N ALA A 275 3.58 48.18 -4.62
CA ALA A 275 3.61 47.37 -5.83
C ALA A 275 2.71 47.98 -6.93
N VAL A 276 1.53 48.52 -6.56
CA VAL A 276 0.63 49.21 -7.51
C VAL A 276 1.19 50.57 -7.93
N ALA A 277 1.80 51.35 -7.04
CA ALA A 277 2.43 52.62 -7.38
C ALA A 277 3.65 52.41 -8.30
N TYR A 278 4.48 51.42 -7.99
CA TYR A 278 5.58 50.98 -8.85
C TYR A 278 5.06 50.48 -10.21
N PHE A 279 3.94 49.74 -10.23
CA PHE A 279 3.25 49.30 -11.44
C PHE A 279 2.81 50.48 -12.31
N VAL A 280 2.23 51.54 -11.72
CA VAL A 280 1.78 52.73 -12.46
C VAL A 280 2.94 53.55 -12.99
N ASP A 281 4.02 53.70 -12.23
CA ASP A 281 5.19 54.52 -12.61
C ASP A 281 6.07 53.84 -13.68
N HIS A 282 6.14 52.50 -13.70
CA HIS A 282 6.87 51.73 -14.72
C HIS A 282 6.07 51.42 -15.99
N TRP A 283 4.79 51.80 -16.07
CA TRP A 283 3.92 51.55 -17.22
C TRP A 283 3.91 52.71 -18.24
N SER A 284 5.00 53.49 -18.35
CA SER A 284 5.19 54.42 -19.48
C SER A 284 5.89 53.70 -20.65
N PRO A 285 5.20 53.40 -21.78
CA PRO A 285 5.71 52.46 -22.79
C PRO A 285 6.76 53.06 -23.75
N GLY A 286 7.28 54.26 -23.48
CA GLY A 286 7.93 55.09 -24.50
C GLY A 286 9.46 55.04 -24.57
N HIS A 287 10.19 54.60 -23.53
CA HIS A 287 11.63 54.92 -23.46
C HIS A 287 12.61 53.76 -23.28
N ARG A 288 12.15 52.54 -23.02
CA ARG A 288 13.06 51.39 -22.79
C ARG A 288 13.26 50.45 -23.97
N ALA A 289 12.47 50.57 -25.04
CA ALA A 289 12.62 49.72 -26.23
C ALA A 289 13.85 50.11 -27.08
N GLU A 290 14.25 51.38 -27.09
CA GLU A 290 15.37 51.86 -27.93
C GLU A 290 16.76 51.60 -27.31
N GLN A 291 16.92 51.72 -25.99
CA GLN A 291 18.20 51.46 -25.33
C GLN A 291 18.58 49.97 -25.32
N LEU A 292 17.59 49.07 -25.31
CA LEU A 292 17.84 47.63 -25.28
C LEU A 292 18.21 47.08 -26.67
N LEU A 293 17.78 47.74 -27.75
CA LEU A 293 18.14 47.37 -29.12
C LEU A 293 19.57 47.79 -29.46
N GLN A 294 20.03 48.96 -28.97
CA GLN A 294 21.42 49.41 -29.16
C GLN A 294 22.44 48.59 -28.36
N TYR A 295 22.08 48.08 -27.18
CA TYR A 295 22.99 47.24 -26.39
C TYR A 295 23.11 45.80 -26.93
N LEU A 296 22.06 45.28 -27.56
CA LEU A 296 22.02 43.94 -28.13
C LEU A 296 22.82 43.80 -29.44
N GLU A 297 23.07 44.89 -30.15
CA GLU A 297 23.86 44.87 -31.38
C GLU A 297 25.37 44.75 -31.09
N GLU A 298 25.87 45.33 -29.99
CA GLU A 298 27.29 45.24 -29.61
C GLU A 298 27.67 43.93 -28.90
N THR A 299 26.74 43.24 -28.25
CA THR A 299 27.08 42.02 -27.46
C THR A 299 26.95 40.70 -28.23
N ILE A 300 26.45 40.71 -29.47
CA ILE A 300 26.21 39.47 -30.25
C ILE A 300 27.31 39.18 -31.29
N LEU A 301 28.23 40.12 -31.56
CA LEU A 301 29.32 39.96 -32.55
C LEU A 301 30.73 39.76 -31.96
N GLY A 302 30.84 39.28 -30.71
CA GLY A 302 32.11 38.89 -30.07
C GLY A 302 32.31 37.37 -30.02
N GLU A 303 33.38 36.89 -30.64
CA GLU A 303 33.77 35.49 -30.83
C GLU A 303 33.82 34.62 -29.56
N GLY A 304 33.33 33.37 -29.65
CA GLY A 304 33.57 32.32 -28.63
C GLY A 304 32.45 31.29 -28.48
N VAL A 305 32.18 30.50 -29.53
CA VAL A 305 30.89 29.83 -29.78
C VAL A 305 30.58 28.53 -29.01
N LEU A 306 31.47 27.88 -28.26
CA LEU A 306 31.15 26.56 -27.68
C LEU A 306 31.22 26.39 -26.14
N GLY A 307 31.58 27.43 -25.37
CA GLY A 307 31.71 27.30 -23.91
C GLY A 307 30.46 27.67 -23.09
N ASN A 308 29.68 28.66 -23.55
CA ASN A 308 28.61 29.27 -22.74
C ASN A 308 27.22 28.64 -22.91
N MET A 309 26.95 27.93 -24.02
CA MET A 309 25.67 27.25 -24.25
C MET A 309 25.41 26.13 -23.24
N ARG A 310 26.45 25.33 -22.91
CA ARG A 310 26.33 24.21 -21.96
C ARG A 310 26.05 24.69 -20.54
N LYS A 311 26.63 25.82 -20.13
CA LYS A 311 26.43 26.42 -18.80
C LYS A 311 25.03 27.05 -18.62
N LYS A 312 24.43 27.60 -19.69
CA LYS A 312 23.06 28.16 -19.65
C LYS A 312 21.97 27.08 -19.72
N LEU A 313 22.19 26.00 -20.49
CA LEU A 313 21.27 24.85 -20.51
C LEU A 313 21.26 24.10 -19.17
N LEU A 314 22.43 23.80 -18.61
CA LEU A 314 22.51 23.17 -17.27
C LEU A 314 21.93 24.07 -16.17
N LYS A 315 22.19 25.39 -16.19
CA LYS A 315 21.68 26.29 -15.12
C LYS A 315 20.16 26.48 -15.14
N ASN A 316 19.50 26.28 -16.29
CA ASN A 316 18.05 26.41 -16.41
C ASN A 316 17.30 25.08 -16.29
N GLU A 317 17.92 23.94 -16.62
CA GLU A 317 17.26 22.62 -16.56
C GLU A 317 17.54 21.84 -15.26
N ILE A 318 18.65 22.12 -14.55
CA ILE A 318 18.94 21.48 -13.25
C ILE A 318 17.83 21.68 -12.20
N PRO A 319 17.22 22.87 -12.04
CA PRO A 319 16.14 23.05 -11.05
C PRO A 319 14.89 22.21 -11.37
N LEU A 320 14.57 22.05 -12.65
CA LEU A 320 13.45 21.22 -13.12
C LEU A 320 13.71 19.73 -12.89
N LEU A 321 14.94 19.27 -13.14
CA LEU A 321 15.36 17.90 -12.85
C LEU A 321 15.38 17.60 -11.34
N ILE A 322 15.84 18.56 -10.52
CA ILE A 322 15.81 18.43 -9.06
C ILE A 322 14.37 18.41 -8.54
N GLN A 323 13.48 19.28 -9.06
CA GLN A 323 12.08 19.26 -8.67
C GLN A 323 11.33 18.03 -9.16
N MET A 324 11.67 17.49 -10.34
CA MET A 324 11.17 16.19 -10.78
C MET A 324 11.63 15.08 -9.85
N CYS A 325 12.92 15.02 -9.46
CA CYS A 325 13.41 14.04 -8.51
C CYS A 325 12.73 14.16 -7.14
N GLN A 326 12.54 15.38 -6.62
CA GLN A 326 11.83 15.61 -5.35
C GLN A 326 10.35 15.19 -5.44
N LEU A 327 9.68 15.49 -6.54
CA LEU A 327 8.30 15.07 -6.77
C LEU A 327 8.20 13.55 -6.93
N TRP A 328 9.13 12.91 -7.65
CA TRP A 328 9.17 11.46 -7.81
C TRP A 328 9.48 10.73 -6.51
N VAL A 329 10.30 11.30 -5.61
CA VAL A 329 10.53 10.74 -4.27
C VAL A 329 9.26 10.82 -3.43
N VAL A 330 8.52 11.93 -3.47
CA VAL A 330 7.24 12.08 -2.74
C VAL A 330 6.16 11.18 -3.34
N VAL A 331 6.05 11.10 -4.68
CA VAL A 331 5.10 10.21 -5.36
C VAL A 331 5.47 8.74 -5.15
N ALA A 332 6.76 8.39 -5.13
CA ALA A 332 7.22 7.05 -4.80
C ALA A 332 6.96 6.70 -3.33
N ALA A 333 7.12 7.66 -2.40
CA ALA A 333 6.77 7.51 -0.98
C ALA A 333 5.25 7.37 -0.77
N PHE A 334 4.43 8.08 -1.55
CA PHE A 334 2.98 7.92 -1.55
C PHE A 334 2.55 6.58 -2.16
N ALA A 335 3.15 6.17 -3.28
CA ALA A 335 2.86 4.89 -3.92
C ALA A 335 3.31 3.70 -3.05
N SER A 336 4.44 3.83 -2.35
CA SER A 336 4.93 2.82 -1.42
C SER A 336 4.15 2.79 -0.10
N ALA A 337 3.68 3.93 0.40
CA ALA A 337 2.75 3.97 1.55
C ALA A 337 1.38 3.35 1.23
N VAL A 338 0.93 3.43 -0.03
CA VAL A 338 -0.31 2.78 -0.50
C VAL A 338 -0.10 1.27 -0.72
N SER A 339 1.07 0.82 -1.16
CA SER A 339 1.36 -0.61 -1.32
C SER A 339 1.77 -1.31 -0.02
N LEU A 340 2.40 -0.60 0.93
CA LEU A 340 2.71 -1.12 2.28
C LEU A 340 1.48 -1.17 3.20
N ALA A 341 0.38 -0.52 2.83
CA ALA A 341 -0.92 -0.73 3.49
C ALA A 341 -1.52 -2.14 3.20
N GLN A 342 -0.83 -2.98 2.41
CA GLN A 342 -1.18 -4.37 2.16
C GLN A 342 -0.19 -5.40 2.74
N ASP A 343 0.95 -4.99 3.30
CA ASP A 343 1.98 -5.94 3.80
C ASP A 343 2.62 -5.44 5.11
N GLU A 344 2.03 -5.81 6.25
CA GLU A 344 2.33 -5.31 7.60
C GLU A 344 3.58 -5.93 8.27
N THR A 345 4.68 -6.17 7.56
CA THR A 345 5.84 -6.88 8.18
C THR A 345 7.23 -6.24 8.07
N ALA A 346 7.38 -4.97 7.66
CA ALA A 346 8.71 -4.35 7.63
C ALA A 346 8.80 -3.05 8.45
N GLY A 347 9.26 -3.18 9.68
CA GLY A 347 9.65 -2.07 10.55
C GLY A 347 10.99 -1.47 10.14
N SER A 348 10.97 -0.49 9.25
CA SER A 348 12.07 0.49 9.11
C SER A 348 11.47 1.88 9.05
N GLY A 349 11.39 2.54 10.21
CA GLY A 349 10.90 3.90 10.34
C GLY A 349 11.78 4.87 9.55
N LEU A 350 11.15 5.57 8.61
CA LEU A 350 11.76 6.67 7.85
C LEU A 350 11.92 7.88 8.78
N TRP A 351 13.05 7.96 9.47
CA TRP A 351 13.39 9.02 10.43
C TRP A 351 13.56 10.42 9.78
N GLU A 352 13.47 10.52 8.46
CA GLU A 352 13.58 11.77 7.69
C GLU A 352 12.27 12.57 7.60
N LEU A 353 11.10 11.94 7.83
CA LEU A 353 9.80 12.61 7.81
C LEU A 353 9.66 13.76 8.84
N PRO A 354 10.05 13.61 10.13
CA PRO A 354 9.90 14.70 11.09
C PRO A 354 10.78 15.92 10.77
N TYR A 355 11.92 15.71 10.07
CA TYR A 355 12.84 16.78 9.68
C TYR A 355 12.30 17.62 8.51
N MET A 356 11.57 17.00 7.58
CA MET A 356 10.84 17.71 6.52
C MET A 356 9.63 18.48 7.07
N GLU A 357 8.99 17.97 8.14
CA GLU A 357 7.87 18.64 8.82
C GLU A 357 8.32 19.89 9.58
N THR A 358 9.54 19.91 10.14
CA THR A 358 10.08 21.08 10.87
C THR A 358 10.55 22.21 9.95
N LEU A 359 11.00 21.90 8.73
CA LEU A 359 11.45 22.89 7.75
C LEU A 359 10.30 23.59 7.00
N GLN A 360 9.09 23.04 7.09
CA GLN A 360 7.89 23.67 6.56
C GLN A 360 7.39 24.70 7.58
N LEU A 361 7.40 25.97 7.19
CA LEU A 361 6.79 27.05 7.96
C LEU A 361 5.26 26.87 7.88
N THR A 362 4.74 25.95 8.69
CA THR A 362 3.31 25.67 8.75
C THR A 362 2.60 26.78 9.51
N VAL A 363 1.33 27.03 9.16
CA VAL A 363 0.48 27.97 9.91
C VAL A 363 0.30 27.50 11.37
N GLU A 364 0.48 26.20 11.62
CA GLU A 364 0.46 25.60 12.95
C GLU A 364 1.70 25.96 13.77
N ASN A 365 2.91 25.97 13.19
CA ASN A 365 4.10 26.47 13.89
C ASN A 365 3.93 27.94 14.27
N ILE A 366 3.27 28.75 13.43
CA ILE A 366 2.92 30.15 13.76
C ILE A 366 1.83 30.20 14.84
N GLN A 367 0.89 29.27 14.85
CA GLN A 367 -0.19 29.17 15.83
C GLN A 367 0.34 28.78 17.21
N GLU A 368 1.25 27.80 17.27
CA GLU A 368 1.99 27.38 18.47
C GLU A 368 2.92 28.50 18.96
N LEU A 369 3.57 29.26 18.06
CA LEU A 369 4.45 30.37 18.46
C LEU A 369 3.69 31.59 19.02
N LEU A 370 2.42 31.77 18.64
CA LEU A 370 1.64 32.97 18.96
C LEU A 370 0.51 32.73 19.97
N ASP A 371 0.32 31.50 20.47
CA ASP A 371 -0.74 31.11 21.42
C ASP A 371 -2.13 31.65 21.08
N LEU A 372 -2.43 31.76 19.78
CA LEU A 372 -3.63 32.46 19.31
C LEU A 372 -4.92 31.79 19.79
N GLN A 373 -4.89 30.46 20.02
CA GLN A 373 -6.03 29.66 20.50
C GLN A 373 -6.56 30.13 21.85
N CYS A 374 -5.67 30.42 22.81
CA CYS A 374 -6.04 30.90 24.14
C CYS A 374 -6.66 32.29 24.10
N TYR A 375 -6.31 33.11 23.10
CA TYR A 375 -6.69 34.52 23.08
C TYR A 375 -8.01 34.78 22.33
N PHE A 376 -8.20 34.18 21.16
CA PHE A 376 -9.37 34.43 20.30
C PHE A 376 -10.45 33.36 20.42
N GLY A 377 -10.23 32.34 21.25
CA GLY A 377 -11.07 31.15 21.38
C GLY A 377 -10.79 30.17 20.23
N GLY A 378 -10.57 28.89 20.57
CA GLY A 378 -10.13 27.87 19.62
C GLY A 378 -11.00 27.77 18.36
N ALA A 379 -12.32 27.94 18.48
CA ALA A 379 -13.24 27.88 17.34
C ALA A 379 -13.01 29.00 16.32
N ARG A 380 -12.78 30.25 16.77
CA ARG A 380 -12.57 31.40 15.87
C ARG A 380 -11.21 31.34 15.20
N VAL A 381 -10.19 30.89 15.93
CA VAL A 381 -8.83 30.74 15.41
C VAL A 381 -8.78 29.66 14.34
N ARG A 382 -9.40 28.49 14.59
CA ARG A 382 -9.51 27.42 13.59
C ARG A 382 -10.23 27.88 12.33
N LEU A 383 -11.30 28.69 12.47
CA LEU A 383 -12.00 29.27 11.33
C LEU A 383 -11.15 30.29 10.57
N ALA A 384 -10.46 31.20 11.27
CA ALA A 384 -9.60 32.20 10.65
C ALA A 384 -8.41 31.56 9.92
N ILE A 385 -7.77 30.56 10.52
CA ILE A 385 -6.68 29.79 9.91
C ILE A 385 -7.18 28.99 8.71
N GLY A 386 -8.35 28.35 8.85
CA GLY A 386 -8.99 27.62 7.74
C GLY A 386 -9.26 28.52 6.53
N LEU A 387 -9.65 29.78 6.75
CA LEU A 387 -9.82 30.77 5.67
C LEU A 387 -8.50 31.31 5.13
N LEU A 388 -7.48 31.48 5.97
CA LEU A 388 -6.19 32.04 5.57
C LEU A 388 -5.35 31.03 4.77
N ALA A 389 -5.50 29.73 5.07
CA ALA A 389 -4.78 28.64 4.42
C ALA A 389 -4.88 28.63 2.87
N PRO A 390 -6.07 28.74 2.22
CA PRO A 390 -6.16 28.85 0.77
C PRO A 390 -5.83 30.25 0.23
N MET A 391 -6.05 31.30 1.04
CA MET A 391 -5.88 32.69 0.60
C MET A 391 -4.40 33.08 0.45
N LEU A 392 -3.54 32.56 1.33
CA LEU A 392 -2.11 32.89 1.31
C LEU A 392 -1.39 32.37 0.04
N PRO A 393 -1.54 31.10 -0.39
CA PRO A 393 -0.99 30.63 -1.67
C PRO A 393 -1.54 31.40 -2.85
N LEU A 394 -2.84 31.71 -2.87
CA LEU A 394 -3.44 32.49 -3.96
C LEU A 394 -2.85 33.89 -4.06
N LEU A 395 -2.71 34.60 -2.94
CA LEU A 395 -2.11 35.93 -2.91
C LEU A 395 -0.68 35.91 -3.43
N LEU A 396 0.11 34.90 -3.04
CA LEU A 396 1.48 34.74 -3.55
C LEU A 396 1.50 34.39 -5.05
N LEU A 397 0.59 33.54 -5.53
CA LEU A 397 0.46 33.25 -6.96
C LEU A 397 0.06 34.50 -7.76
N PHE A 398 -0.83 35.34 -7.23
CA PHE A 398 -1.14 36.65 -7.82
C PHE A 398 0.08 37.57 -7.87
N CYS A 399 0.91 37.61 -6.81
CA CYS A 399 2.18 38.33 -6.83
C CYS A 399 3.13 37.78 -7.91
N CYS A 400 3.22 36.46 -8.08
CA CYS A 400 4.04 35.84 -9.12
C CYS A 400 3.51 36.12 -10.53
N LEU A 401 2.19 36.16 -10.73
CA LEU A 401 1.59 36.58 -12.00
C LEU A 401 2.01 38.01 -12.33
N GLY A 402 1.96 38.91 -11.35
CA GLY A 402 2.46 40.29 -11.47
C GLY A 402 3.92 40.32 -11.93
N LEU A 403 4.81 39.56 -11.27
CA LEU A 403 6.22 39.46 -11.67
C LEU A 403 6.41 38.91 -13.09
N GLU A 404 5.60 37.94 -13.51
CA GLU A 404 5.66 37.35 -14.85
C GLU A 404 5.18 38.31 -15.95
N PHE A 405 4.29 39.25 -15.62
CA PHE A 405 3.90 40.32 -16.54
C PHE A 405 5.05 41.30 -16.80
N PHE A 406 5.91 41.55 -15.81
CA PHE A 406 7.02 42.50 -15.94
C PHE A 406 8.31 41.88 -16.46
N ASN A 407 8.61 40.65 -16.05
CA ASN A 407 9.84 39.98 -16.42
C ASN A 407 9.51 38.55 -16.85
N ALA A 408 9.40 38.37 -18.17
CA ALA A 408 9.03 37.10 -18.76
C ALA A 408 9.97 35.98 -18.27
N GLY A 409 9.40 35.01 -17.56
CA GLY A 409 10.09 33.86 -16.97
C GLY A 409 10.47 34.00 -15.49
N ALA A 410 10.52 35.19 -14.92
CA ALA A 410 10.87 35.37 -13.51
C ALA A 410 9.72 34.97 -12.56
N GLY A 411 8.48 35.33 -12.92
CA GLY A 411 7.31 35.03 -12.12
C GLY A 411 6.98 33.54 -12.12
N VAL A 412 7.21 32.83 -13.24
CA VAL A 412 7.02 31.38 -13.30
C VAL A 412 8.00 30.64 -12.36
N ASN A 413 9.27 31.03 -12.33
CA ASN A 413 10.27 30.42 -11.45
C ASN A 413 9.96 30.70 -9.96
N ALA A 414 9.51 31.92 -9.64
CA ALA A 414 9.06 32.27 -8.29
C ALA A 414 7.81 31.47 -7.88
N ALA A 415 6.80 31.38 -8.76
CA ALA A 415 5.57 30.63 -8.51
C ALA A 415 5.86 29.16 -8.21
N LEU A 416 6.74 28.54 -9.01
CA LEU A 416 7.10 27.13 -8.84
C LEU A 416 7.75 26.86 -7.48
N LYS A 417 8.66 27.74 -7.04
CA LYS A 417 9.32 27.64 -5.71
C LYS A 417 8.34 27.84 -4.56
N ILE A 418 7.47 28.84 -4.67
CA ILE A 418 6.46 29.12 -3.63
C ILE A 418 5.46 27.98 -3.55
N LEU A 419 4.98 27.47 -4.69
CA LEU A 419 4.03 26.37 -4.73
C LEU A 419 4.61 25.09 -4.13
N THR A 420 5.90 24.78 -4.37
CA THR A 420 6.55 23.65 -3.71
C THR A 420 6.64 23.79 -2.19
N LEU A 421 6.77 25.02 -1.66
CA LEU A 421 6.81 25.24 -0.22
C LEU A 421 5.42 25.12 0.43
N PHE A 422 4.37 25.65 -0.21
CA PHE A 422 3.03 25.69 0.37
C PHE A 422 2.17 24.45 0.07
N PHE A 423 2.32 23.82 -1.09
CA PHE A 423 1.49 22.68 -1.49
C PHE A 423 1.83 21.41 -0.70
N ILE A 424 3.12 21.19 -0.40
CA ILE A 424 3.58 20.02 0.36
C ILE A 424 3.11 20.12 1.83
N GLY A 425 3.11 21.33 2.42
CA GLY A 425 2.62 21.55 3.78
C GLY A 425 1.10 21.44 3.94
N GLY A 426 0.32 21.94 2.95
CA GLY A 426 -1.14 21.91 3.01
C GLY A 426 -1.76 20.53 2.85
N ALA A 427 -1.23 19.72 1.91
CA ALA A 427 -1.73 18.37 1.66
C ALA A 427 -1.41 17.39 2.80
N SER A 428 -0.22 17.51 3.40
CA SER A 428 0.21 16.66 4.53
C SER A 428 -0.73 16.74 5.74
N LYS A 429 -1.24 17.94 6.07
CA LYS A 429 -2.11 18.13 7.23
C LYS A 429 -3.57 17.74 6.98
N CYS A 430 -4.08 17.89 5.75
CA CYS A 430 -5.40 17.30 5.39
C CYS A 430 -5.37 15.78 5.55
N PHE A 431 -4.22 15.15 5.30
CA PHE A 431 -4.00 13.73 5.53
C PHE A 431 -3.82 13.39 7.02
N SER A 432 -3.17 14.25 7.81
CA SER A 432 -3.06 14.08 9.28
C SER A 432 -4.40 14.15 10.00
N LEU A 433 -5.32 15.01 9.55
CA LEU A 433 -6.72 15.01 10.03
C LEU A 433 -7.43 13.66 9.77
N GLN A 434 -7.00 12.93 8.75
CA GLN A 434 -7.48 11.58 8.44
C GLN A 434 -6.83 10.50 9.33
N SER A 435 -5.62 10.74 9.86
CA SER A 435 -4.94 9.84 10.80
C SER A 435 -5.51 9.95 12.23
N CYS A 436 -5.87 11.16 12.68
CA CYS A 436 -6.60 11.39 13.93
C CYS A 436 -8.00 10.74 13.94
N GLN A 437 -8.54 10.32 12.79
CA GLN A 437 -9.79 9.56 12.72
C GLN A 437 -9.62 8.05 12.98
N ARG A 438 -8.38 7.54 13.05
CA ARG A 438 -8.10 6.10 13.24
C ARG A 438 -7.72 5.72 14.66
N PHE A 439 -7.37 6.69 15.52
CA PHE A 439 -6.94 6.46 16.88
C PHE A 439 -7.80 7.27 17.83
N ASP A 440 -8.28 6.66 18.92
CA ASP A 440 -8.92 7.41 20.00
C ASP A 440 -7.86 8.18 20.82
N ALA A 441 -8.30 9.03 21.76
CA ALA A 441 -7.40 9.77 22.66
C ALA A 441 -6.49 8.84 23.52
N GLY A 442 -6.79 7.54 23.57
CA GLY A 442 -6.01 6.49 24.23
C GLY A 442 -5.06 5.73 23.30
N GLN A 443 -4.89 6.17 22.04
CA GLN A 443 -4.07 5.52 21.00
C GLN A 443 -4.57 4.11 20.56
N ALA A 444 -5.80 3.73 20.89
CA ALA A 444 -6.36 2.48 20.40
C ALA A 444 -6.87 2.64 18.96
N LEU A 445 -6.53 1.69 18.09
CA LEU A 445 -7.01 1.64 16.70
C LEU A 445 -8.53 1.43 16.67
N VAL A 446 -9.26 2.40 16.13
CA VAL A 446 -10.70 2.28 15.86
C VAL A 446 -10.85 1.37 14.62
N THR A 447 -11.05 0.08 14.87
CA THR A 447 -11.15 -0.91 13.79
C THR A 447 -12.45 -0.76 12.99
N ARG A 448 -12.32 -0.85 11.66
CA ARG A 448 -13.36 -0.58 10.63
C ARG A 448 -14.61 -1.46 10.69
N HIS A 449 -14.70 -2.40 11.63
CA HIS A 449 -15.79 -3.38 11.72
C HIS A 449 -16.96 -2.95 12.61
N ASP A 450 -16.86 -1.83 13.32
CA ASP A 450 -18.01 -1.24 14.01
C ASP A 450 -18.83 -0.41 13.01
N GLY A 451 -19.76 -1.06 12.31
CA GLY A 451 -20.68 -0.47 11.31
C GLY A 451 -21.64 0.62 11.81
N ARG A 452 -21.29 1.32 12.89
CA ARG A 452 -21.96 2.53 13.39
C ARG A 452 -21.02 3.72 13.55
N ALA A 453 -19.71 3.54 13.42
CA ALA A 453 -18.79 4.63 13.15
C ALA A 453 -18.81 4.90 11.64
N GLU A 454 -19.96 5.34 11.12
CA GLU A 454 -19.95 6.07 9.86
C GLU A 454 -19.00 7.23 10.07
N PHE A 455 -17.88 7.20 9.35
CA PHE A 455 -16.94 8.31 9.30
C PHE A 455 -17.77 9.55 8.98
N TYR A 456 -18.02 10.39 9.98
CA TYR A 456 -18.50 11.75 9.81
C TYR A 456 -17.37 12.56 9.16
N LEU A 457 -16.93 12.16 7.97
CA LEU A 457 -16.58 13.14 6.96
C LEU A 457 -17.84 13.99 6.85
N PRO A 458 -17.76 15.32 7.09
CA PRO A 458 -18.92 16.15 6.92
C PRO A 458 -19.32 16.04 5.45
N HIS A 459 -20.28 15.19 5.13
CA HIS A 459 -20.94 15.24 3.85
C HIS A 459 -21.49 16.67 3.76
N PRO A 460 -21.07 17.49 2.78
CA PRO A 460 -21.48 18.88 2.70
C PRO A 460 -23.00 19.05 2.56
N PHE A 461 -23.71 17.96 2.30
CA PHE A 461 -25.16 17.84 2.29
C PHE A 461 -25.71 17.45 3.67
N PHE A 462 -25.49 18.27 4.68
CA PHE A 462 -26.21 18.10 5.95
C PHE A 462 -27.66 18.57 5.81
N SER A 463 -28.58 17.73 6.30
CA SER A 463 -29.98 18.09 6.53
C SER A 463 -30.06 19.29 7.49
N SER A 464 -30.97 20.22 7.19
CA SER A 464 -31.00 21.64 7.58
C SER A 464 -31.26 21.96 9.06
N GLY A 465 -30.75 21.17 10.01
CA GLY A 465 -31.11 21.26 11.44
C GLY A 465 -30.03 21.77 12.41
N LEU A 466 -28.73 21.69 12.10
CA LEU A 466 -27.67 22.04 13.08
C LEU A 466 -26.99 23.38 12.77
N ILE A 467 -27.16 24.35 13.68
CA ILE A 467 -26.57 25.70 13.65
C ILE A 467 -25.03 25.68 13.50
N ARG A 468 -24.35 24.59 13.90
CA ARG A 468 -22.90 24.41 13.72
C ARG A 468 -22.43 24.16 12.28
N SER A 469 -23.35 23.87 11.34
CA SER A 469 -23.02 23.56 9.94
C SER A 469 -22.47 24.77 9.16
N HIS A 470 -23.00 25.97 9.39
CA HIS A 470 -22.71 27.14 8.55
C HIS A 470 -21.24 27.55 8.56
N SER A 471 -20.54 27.45 9.70
CA SER A 471 -19.13 27.82 9.81
C SER A 471 -18.20 26.87 9.04
N VAL A 472 -18.52 25.58 9.01
CA VAL A 472 -17.72 24.58 8.29
C VAL A 472 -17.92 24.73 6.79
N VAL A 473 -19.17 24.90 6.35
CA VAL A 473 -19.52 25.12 4.94
C VAL A 473 -18.88 26.40 4.39
N ALA A 474 -18.81 27.47 5.20
CA ALA A 474 -18.19 28.73 4.83
C ALA A 474 -16.67 28.64 4.60
N VAL A 475 -15.98 27.67 5.22
CA VAL A 475 -14.54 27.43 5.01
C VAL A 475 -14.32 26.41 3.90
N PHE A 476 -15.13 25.35 3.87
CA PHE A 476 -14.95 24.23 2.95
C PHE A 476 -15.10 24.64 1.48
N TRP A 477 -16.16 25.35 1.11
CA TRP A 477 -16.39 25.71 -0.29
C TRP A 477 -15.31 26.63 -0.88
N PRO A 478 -14.89 27.71 -0.20
CA PRO A 478 -13.75 28.49 -0.65
C PRO A 478 -12.48 27.66 -0.79
N CYS A 479 -12.14 26.81 0.20
CA CYS A 479 -10.97 25.92 0.11
C CYS A 479 -11.07 24.99 -1.11
N ALA A 480 -12.20 24.31 -1.29
CA ALA A 480 -12.43 23.39 -2.41
C ALA A 480 -12.31 24.10 -3.76
N ILE A 481 -12.93 25.27 -3.92
CA ILE A 481 -12.82 26.07 -5.16
C ILE A 481 -11.37 26.52 -5.40
N CYS A 482 -10.67 26.96 -4.35
CA CYS A 482 -9.29 27.42 -4.47
C CYS A 482 -8.35 26.29 -4.88
N TYR A 483 -8.40 25.14 -4.20
CA TYR A 483 -7.49 24.03 -4.44
C TYR A 483 -7.85 23.18 -5.66
N SER A 484 -9.13 23.00 -5.96
CA SER A 484 -9.56 22.14 -7.08
C SER A 484 -9.67 22.90 -8.41
N ILE A 485 -9.93 24.21 -8.38
CA ILE A 485 -10.17 24.99 -9.61
C ILE A 485 -9.10 26.06 -9.80
N LEU A 486 -8.98 27.01 -8.87
CA LEU A 486 -8.14 28.20 -9.10
C LEU A 486 -6.65 27.87 -9.23
N ILE A 487 -6.11 27.07 -8.31
CA ILE A 487 -4.69 26.70 -8.32
C ILE A 487 -4.34 25.84 -9.56
N PRO A 488 -5.08 24.77 -9.90
CA PRO A 488 -4.80 23.99 -11.11
C PRO A 488 -4.94 24.79 -12.40
N CYS A 489 -5.96 25.63 -12.53
CA CYS A 489 -6.09 26.52 -13.70
C CYS A 489 -4.89 27.46 -13.84
N PHE A 490 -4.38 27.99 -12.73
CA PHE A 490 -3.18 28.83 -12.73
C PHE A 490 -1.93 28.06 -13.15
N LEU A 491 -1.75 26.83 -12.65
CA LEU A 491 -0.63 25.97 -13.04
C LEU A 491 -0.69 25.57 -14.52
N ILE A 492 -1.87 25.23 -15.03
CA ILE A 492 -2.08 24.95 -16.45
C ILE A 492 -1.74 26.19 -17.29
N TYR A 493 -2.16 27.38 -16.84
CA TYR A 493 -1.80 28.63 -17.51
C TYR A 493 -0.28 28.84 -17.58
N LEU A 494 0.43 28.66 -16.45
CA LEU A 494 1.90 28.77 -16.42
C LEU A 494 2.56 27.73 -17.33
N TYR A 495 2.08 26.49 -17.31
CA TYR A 495 2.59 25.40 -18.14
C TYR A 495 2.41 25.68 -19.64
N LEU A 496 1.21 26.07 -20.07
CA LEU A 496 0.93 26.41 -21.47
C LEU A 496 1.78 27.59 -21.94
N ARG A 497 2.00 28.57 -21.07
CA ARG A 497 2.85 29.73 -21.37
C ARG A 497 4.32 29.34 -21.52
N GLN A 498 4.85 28.50 -20.62
CA GLN A 498 6.20 27.93 -20.77
C GLN A 498 6.35 27.14 -22.06
N HIS A 499 5.36 26.29 -22.38
CA HIS A 499 5.38 25.49 -23.59
C HIS A 499 5.40 26.36 -24.86
N LYS A 500 4.61 27.43 -24.90
CA LYS A 500 4.65 28.40 -26.02
C LYS A 500 6.01 29.08 -26.15
N LEU A 501 6.64 29.48 -25.05
CA LEU A 501 7.97 30.12 -25.07
C LEU A 501 9.07 29.16 -25.54
N LEU A 502 8.98 27.88 -25.16
CA LEU A 502 9.91 26.83 -25.63
C LEU A 502 9.70 26.51 -27.12
N HIS A 503 8.45 26.54 -27.60
CA HIS A 503 8.14 26.27 -29.01
C HIS A 503 8.69 27.36 -29.94
N ILE A 504 8.67 28.63 -29.53
CA ILE A 504 9.16 29.76 -30.34
C ILE A 504 10.69 29.76 -30.46
N LYS A 505 11.42 29.16 -29.50
CA LYS A 505 12.89 29.10 -29.50
C LYS A 505 13.49 27.89 -30.21
N ARG A 506 12.66 26.96 -30.72
CA ARG A 506 13.11 25.92 -31.66
C ARG A 506 13.23 26.52 -33.07
N ALA A 507 14.12 27.51 -33.23
CA ALA A 507 14.60 27.88 -34.55
C ALA A 507 15.51 26.74 -35.03
N PRO A 508 15.32 26.19 -36.24
CA PRO A 508 16.23 25.19 -36.77
C PRO A 508 17.63 25.82 -36.87
N LEU A 509 18.57 25.30 -36.11
CA LEU A 509 19.99 25.61 -36.27
C LEU A 509 20.40 25.11 -37.66
N GLN A 510 20.37 25.99 -38.65
CA GLN A 510 21.04 25.74 -39.91
C GLN A 510 22.54 25.82 -39.66
N VAL A 511 23.16 24.66 -39.48
CA VAL A 511 24.62 24.53 -39.53
C VAL A 511 25.00 24.71 -40.99
N ASN A 512 25.40 25.94 -41.34
CA ASN A 512 25.88 26.25 -42.68
C ASN A 512 27.29 25.67 -42.82
N ASN A 513 27.38 24.39 -43.19
CA ASN A 513 28.66 23.79 -43.59
C ASN A 513 29.03 24.37 -44.95
N GLY A 514 30.00 25.27 -44.97
CA GLY A 514 30.59 25.84 -46.17
C GLY A 514 31.42 24.83 -46.96
N ASN A 515 30.84 23.71 -47.38
CA ASN A 515 31.42 22.84 -48.39
C ASN A 515 30.33 22.14 -49.20
N LYS A 516 30.57 22.07 -50.51
CA LYS A 516 29.56 22.06 -51.58
C LYS A 516 28.88 20.72 -51.89
N ASP A 517 28.89 19.76 -50.95
CA ASP A 517 28.28 18.45 -51.17
C ASP A 517 27.15 18.21 -50.15
N GLU A 518 25.92 18.33 -50.65
CA GLU A 518 24.67 18.26 -49.89
C GLU A 518 24.44 16.90 -49.23
N CYS A 519 24.36 16.89 -47.90
CA CYS A 519 23.60 15.90 -47.12
C CYS A 519 22.86 16.63 -45.99
N SER A 520 21.56 16.85 -46.18
CA SER A 520 20.67 17.45 -45.20
C SER A 520 20.25 16.40 -44.16
N PHE A 521 20.91 16.40 -43.00
CA PHE A 521 20.48 15.61 -41.85
C PHE A 521 19.32 16.29 -41.13
N TYR A 522 18.12 15.74 -41.27
CA TYR A 522 17.01 16.02 -40.36
C TYR A 522 17.19 15.18 -39.11
N VAL A 523 17.58 15.80 -37.99
CA VAL A 523 17.45 15.14 -36.68
C VAL A 523 15.99 15.26 -36.26
N ALA A 524 15.17 14.31 -36.70
CA ALA A 524 13.92 14.03 -36.02
C ALA A 524 14.27 13.38 -34.68
N MET A 525 14.03 14.07 -33.56
CA MET A 525 13.92 13.36 -32.29
C MET A 525 12.64 12.53 -32.38
N GLU A 526 12.78 11.24 -32.71
CA GLU A 526 11.74 10.26 -32.45
C GLU A 526 11.47 10.26 -30.95
N GLU A 527 10.23 10.56 -30.57
CA GLU A 527 9.74 10.30 -29.22
C GLU A 527 9.98 8.82 -28.90
N PRO A 528 10.49 8.47 -27.70
CA PRO A 528 10.66 7.07 -27.34
C PRO A 528 9.28 6.41 -27.32
N ALA A 529 9.03 5.56 -28.33
CA ALA A 529 7.92 4.63 -28.28
C ALA A 529 8.05 3.82 -26.98
N CYS A 530 7.01 3.86 -26.14
CA CYS A 530 6.90 2.99 -25.00
C CYS A 530 7.04 1.53 -25.46
N VAL A 531 8.22 0.95 -25.24
CA VAL A 531 8.44 -0.49 -25.37
C VAL A 531 7.79 -1.15 -24.16
N LEU A 532 6.51 -1.48 -24.30
CA LEU A 532 5.87 -2.48 -23.45
C LEU A 532 6.52 -3.83 -23.78
N ALA A 533 7.35 -4.33 -22.88
CA ALA A 533 7.86 -5.69 -22.93
C ALA A 533 6.69 -6.70 -23.00
N PRO A 534 6.76 -7.75 -23.83
CA PRO A 534 5.73 -8.76 -23.88
C PRO A 534 5.82 -9.64 -22.63
N LEU A 535 4.85 -9.49 -21.72
CA LEU A 535 4.56 -10.50 -20.71
C LEU A 535 4.18 -11.80 -21.43
N SER A 536 4.93 -12.85 -21.12
CA SER A 536 4.75 -14.22 -21.58
C SER A 536 3.31 -14.71 -21.36
N ARG A 537 2.57 -14.93 -22.45
CA ARG A 537 1.36 -15.76 -22.44
C ARG A 537 1.78 -17.22 -22.55
N SER A 538 1.72 -17.92 -21.42
CA SER A 538 1.77 -19.38 -21.37
C SER A 538 0.44 -19.91 -20.84
N PHE A 539 -0.29 -20.58 -21.74
CA PHE A 539 -1.22 -21.68 -21.51
C PHE A 539 -2.38 -21.55 -20.50
N PHE A 540 -3.56 -21.19 -21.02
CA PHE A 540 -4.82 -21.86 -20.65
C PHE A 540 -5.42 -22.46 -21.93
N ARG A 541 -5.42 -23.79 -22.02
CA ARG A 541 -6.03 -24.56 -23.10
C ARG A 541 -7.29 -25.21 -22.53
N PHE A 542 -8.45 -24.58 -22.76
CA PHE A 542 -9.74 -25.26 -22.62
C PHE A 542 -10.20 -25.68 -24.02
N SER A 543 -10.24 -26.99 -24.24
CA SER A 543 -11.08 -27.63 -25.26
C SER A 543 -12.35 -28.11 -24.53
N GLY A 544 -13.58 -27.98 -25.01
CA GLY A 544 -14.11 -27.36 -26.22
C GLY A 544 -15.63 -27.52 -26.21
N MET A 545 -16.33 -26.79 -27.08
CA MET A 545 -17.59 -27.22 -27.68
C MET A 545 -17.79 -26.51 -29.02
N SER A 546 -18.33 -27.29 -29.95
CA SER A 546 -18.52 -27.07 -31.38
C SER A 546 -19.30 -25.81 -31.77
N GLY A 547 -18.98 -25.23 -32.92
CA GLY A 547 -19.80 -24.19 -33.55
C GLY A 547 -19.13 -23.47 -34.73
N SER A 548 -19.28 -24.04 -35.92
CA SER A 548 -18.87 -23.50 -37.22
C SER A 548 -19.57 -22.18 -37.58
N GLY A 549 -18.82 -21.19 -38.11
CA GLY A 549 -19.38 -19.99 -38.74
C GLY A 549 -18.33 -19.13 -39.43
N ILE A 550 -18.35 -19.12 -40.76
CA ILE A 550 -17.52 -18.32 -41.67
C ILE A 550 -18.14 -16.93 -41.84
N LEU A 551 -17.34 -15.83 -41.79
CA LEU A 551 -17.44 -14.55 -42.56
C LEU A 551 -16.45 -13.47 -42.01
N PRO A 552 -16.13 -12.38 -42.74
CA PRO A 552 -14.75 -11.98 -43.00
C PRO A 552 -14.29 -10.67 -42.31
N ARG A 553 -12.98 -10.46 -42.44
CA ARG A 553 -12.20 -9.27 -42.05
C ARG A 553 -12.86 -7.94 -42.40
N ALA A 554 -12.87 -7.03 -41.42
CA ALA A 554 -12.89 -5.59 -41.64
C ALA A 554 -11.74 -4.92 -40.86
N SER A 555 -10.90 -4.19 -41.59
CA SER A 555 -9.87 -3.29 -41.11
C SER A 555 -10.50 -2.00 -40.58
N LEU A 556 -10.12 -1.54 -39.38
CA LEU A 556 -10.31 -0.14 -39.01
C LEU A 556 -9.12 0.43 -38.23
N CYS A 557 -8.85 1.69 -38.58
CA CYS A 557 -7.65 2.46 -38.33
C CYS A 557 -7.74 3.29 -37.03
N ARG A 558 -6.55 3.65 -36.53
CA ARG A 558 -6.16 4.64 -35.50
C ARG A 558 -7.21 5.68 -35.05
N ARG A 559 -7.35 5.83 -33.73
CA ARG A 559 -7.21 7.08 -32.90
C ARG A 559 -8.12 6.98 -31.67
N CYS A 560 -7.55 6.89 -30.46
CA CYS A 560 -8.08 7.39 -29.17
C CYS A 560 -7.39 6.68 -27.99
N CYS A 561 -6.19 7.11 -27.63
CA CYS A 561 -5.56 6.76 -26.34
C CYS A 561 -4.84 8.00 -25.80
N LEU A 562 -5.58 8.92 -25.16
CA LEU A 562 -4.99 9.94 -24.27
C LEU A 562 -6.01 10.65 -23.36
N LEU A 563 -7.31 10.40 -23.51
CA LEU A 563 -8.34 11.02 -22.67
C LEU A 563 -8.77 10.27 -21.38
N PRO A 564 -8.58 8.94 -21.17
CA PRO A 564 -9.15 8.30 -19.98
C PRO A 564 -8.32 8.49 -18.69
N ALA A 565 -7.04 8.85 -18.78
CA ALA A 565 -6.17 8.89 -17.59
C ALA A 565 -6.39 10.13 -16.71
N LEU A 566 -6.97 11.21 -17.24
CA LEU A 566 -7.15 12.47 -16.50
C LEU A 566 -8.52 12.59 -15.80
N LEU A 567 -9.48 11.74 -16.15
CA LEU A 567 -10.82 11.72 -15.54
C LEU A 567 -10.91 10.77 -14.34
N PHE A 568 -9.86 9.99 -14.04
CA PHE A 568 -9.81 9.10 -12.88
C PHE A 568 -9.17 9.73 -11.63
N ALA A 569 -8.74 11.00 -11.71
CA ALA A 569 -8.05 11.72 -10.62
C ALA A 569 -8.81 12.94 -10.08
N VAL A 570 -10.09 13.13 -10.47
CA VAL A 570 -11.06 14.05 -9.86
C VAL A 570 -12.19 13.20 -9.31
#